data_AF-A0A931SJP6-F1
#
_entry.id   AF-A0A931SJP6-F1
#
_cell.length_a   1.000
_cell.length_b   1.000
_cell.length_c   1.000
_cell.angle_alpha   90.00
_cell.angle_beta   90.00
_cell.angle_gamma   90.00
#
_symmetry.space_group_name_H-M   'P 1'
#
loop_
_entity.id
_entity.type
_entity.pdbx_description
1 polymer ?
#
loop_
_entity_poly.entity_id
_entity_poly.type
_entity_poly.pdbx_seq_one_letter_code
_entity_poly.pdbx_strand_id
1 'polypeptide(L)'
;MKEADRDDAVLIVVTRDGKLYLGQDRVTIDDLSVKVNDLLSTRLDRTVFVRSDNRAKYGDVVQVVDSVRNAGVDKIGLLTERVDDQVRR
;
A
#
# COMPACT_ATOMS: atom_id res chain seq x y z
N MET A 1 -10.68 -12.77 -3.22
CA MET A 1 -10.13 -11.40 -3.07
C MET A 1 -11.22 -10.37 -3.36
N LYS A 2 -12.30 -10.32 -2.56
CA LYS A 2 -13.41 -9.36 -2.76
C LYS A 2 -13.30 -8.10 -1.88
N GLU A 3 -12.22 -7.95 -1.12
CA GLU A 3 -12.03 -6.84 -0.18
C GLU A 3 -11.23 -5.68 -0.77
N ALA A 4 -10.53 -5.91 -1.89
CA ALA A 4 -9.77 -4.89 -2.61
C ALA A 4 -10.60 -4.12 -3.68
N ASP A 5 -11.84 -4.57 -3.95
CA ASP A 5 -12.81 -3.91 -4.85
C ASP A 5 -13.81 -3.01 -4.10
N ARG A 6 -13.61 -2.77 -2.80
CA ARG A 6 -14.36 -1.70 -2.13
C ARG A 6 -13.75 -0.37 -2.58
N ASP A 7 -14.53 0.44 -3.27
CA ASP A 7 -14.20 1.83 -3.66
C ASP A 7 -13.67 2.69 -2.49
N ASP A 8 -13.87 2.23 -1.25
CA ASP A 8 -13.46 2.90 -0.01
C ASP A 8 -12.10 2.46 0.55
N ALA A 9 -11.36 1.58 -0.11
CA ALA A 9 -10.05 1.13 0.36
C ALA A 9 -8.91 1.98 -0.25
N VAL A 10 -7.96 2.42 0.58
CA VAL A 10 -6.78 3.16 0.08
C VAL A 10 -5.73 2.15 -0.39
N LEU A 11 -5.32 2.24 -1.65
CA LEU A 11 -4.29 1.37 -2.24
C LEU A 11 -2.98 2.14 -2.42
N ILE A 12 -1.91 1.63 -1.82
CA ILE A 12 -0.53 2.09 -1.99
C ILE A 12 0.21 1.05 -2.81
N VAL A 13 0.92 1.49 -3.85
CA VAL A 13 1.75 0.63 -4.67
C VAL A 13 3.23 0.94 -4.45
N VAL A 14 4.01 -0.09 -4.16
CA VAL A 14 5.46 -0.06 -4.02
C VAL A 14 6.07 -0.81 -5.21
N THR A 15 6.79 -0.10 -6.05
CA THR A 15 7.46 -0.69 -7.22
C THR A 15 8.86 -1.21 -6.85
N ARG A 16 9.41 -2.08 -7.70
CA ARG A 16 10.76 -2.65 -7.51
C ARG A 16 11.90 -1.61 -7.46
N ASP A 17 11.70 -0.44 -8.04
CA ASP A 17 12.65 0.68 -8.02
C ASP A 17 12.42 1.63 -6.84
N GLY A 18 11.57 1.24 -5.87
CA GLY A 18 11.32 1.99 -4.63
C GLY A 18 10.39 3.19 -4.83
N LYS A 19 9.68 3.28 -5.96
CA LYS A 19 8.70 4.35 -6.18
C LYS A 19 7.38 3.99 -5.51
N LEU A 20 6.74 5.02 -4.96
CA LEU A 20 5.48 4.91 -4.26
C LEU A 20 4.38 5.61 -5.06
N TYR A 21 3.24 4.94 -5.13
CA TYR A 21 2.05 5.47 -5.76
C TYR A 21 0.84 5.31 -4.85
N LEU A 22 -0.01 6.32 -4.85
CA LEU A 22 -1.29 6.35 -4.16
C LEU A 22 -2.37 6.53 -5.23
N GLY A 23 -3.06 5.43 -5.58
CA GLY A 23 -3.87 5.40 -6.79
C GLY A 23 -3.01 5.63 -8.05
N GLN A 24 -3.23 6.76 -8.74
CA GLN A 24 -2.46 7.16 -9.93
C GLN A 24 -1.35 8.18 -9.61
N ASP A 25 -1.36 8.76 -8.41
CA ASP A 25 -0.43 9.82 -8.04
C ASP A 25 0.87 9.25 -7.51
N ARG A 26 1.99 9.73 -8.05
CA ARG A 26 3.30 9.44 -7.49
C ARG A 26 3.50 10.24 -6.20
N VAL A 27 3.93 9.55 -5.15
CA VAL A 27 4.17 10.14 -3.83
C VAL A 27 5.57 9.82 -3.33
N THR A 28 6.05 10.62 -2.38
CA THR A 28 7.29 10.33 -1.65
C THR A 28 6.94 9.68 -0.31
N ILE A 29 7.94 9.09 0.36
CA ILE A 29 7.73 8.48 1.68
C ILE A 29 7.38 9.53 2.75
N ASP A 30 7.94 10.73 2.62
CA ASP A 30 7.72 11.85 3.54
C ASP A 30 6.29 12.39 3.43
N ASP A 31 5.76 12.47 2.21
CA ASP A 31 4.39 12.93 1.94
C ASP A 31 3.34 11.85 2.22
N LEU A 32 3.75 10.58 2.25
CA LEU A 32 2.82 9.44 2.29
C LEU A 32 1.93 9.49 3.54
N SER A 33 2.51 9.75 4.71
CA SER A 33 1.76 9.77 5.96
C SER A 33 0.69 10.85 5.96
N VAL A 34 1.00 12.06 5.46
CA VAL A 34 0.06 13.19 5.41
C VAL A 34 -1.07 12.87 4.42
N LYS A 35 -0.73 12.42 3.21
CA LYS A 35 -1.74 12.09 2.18
C LYS A 35 -2.65 10.94 2.60
N VAL A 36 -2.10 9.91 3.24
CA VAL A 36 -2.90 8.79 3.76
C VAL A 36 -3.81 9.25 4.88
N ASN A 37 -3.33 10.09 5.80
CA ASN A 37 -4.16 10.64 6.87
C ASN A 37 -5.31 11.49 6.31
N ASP A 38 -5.03 12.38 5.35
CA ASP A 38 -6.04 13.21 4.70
C ASP A 38 -7.12 12.38 4.00
N LEU A 39 -6.73 11.34 3.25
CA LEU A 39 -7.67 10.43 2.59
C LEU A 39 -8.54 9.64 3.56
N LEU A 40 -8.01 9.33 4.75
CA LEU A 40 -8.70 8.58 5.78
C LEU A 40 -9.51 9.45 6.74
N SER A 41 -9.27 10.77 6.77
CA SER A 41 -9.95 11.72 7.66
C SER A 41 -11.47 11.70 7.50
N THR A 42 -11.96 11.38 6.31
CA THR A 42 -13.39 11.31 5.96
C THR A 42 -13.96 9.89 6.02
N ARG A 43 -13.15 8.88 6.32
CA ARG A 43 -13.54 7.46 6.29
C ARG A 43 -13.72 6.88 7.69
N LEU A 44 -14.80 6.13 7.87
CA LEU A 44 -15.09 5.39 9.11
C LEU A 44 -14.20 4.14 9.26
N ASP A 45 -13.84 3.50 8.14
CA ASP A 45 -12.95 2.35 8.10
C ASP A 45 -11.57 2.79 7.58
N ARG A 46 -10.55 2.71 8.44
CA ARG A 46 -9.17 3.11 8.14
C ARG A 46 -8.34 1.92 7.72
N THR A 47 -8.78 1.26 6.66
CA THR A 47 -8.08 0.12 6.06
C THR A 47 -7.27 0.57 4.84
N VAL A 48 -5.98 0.25 4.84
CA VAL A 48 -5.06 0.52 3.72
C VAL A 48 -4.52 -0.80 3.18
N PHE A 49 -4.49 -0.94 1.86
CA PHE A 49 -3.80 -2.05 1.19
C PHE A 49 -2.48 -1.56 0.60
N VAL A 50 -1.41 -2.29 0.88
CA VAL A 50 -0.09 -2.06 0.28
C VAL A 50 0.17 -3.16 -0.72
N ARG A 51 0.13 -2.82 -2.00
CA ARG A 51 0.58 -3.68 -3.10
C ARG A 51 2.07 -3.47 -3.32
N SER A 52 2.85 -4.54 -3.26
CA SER A 52 4.27 -4.49 -3.58
C SER A 52 4.60 -5.43 -4.74
N ASP A 53 5.46 -4.95 -5.63
CA ASP A 53 6.17 -5.79 -6.59
C ASP A 53 6.97 -6.84 -5.79
N ASN A 54 6.94 -8.09 -6.23
CA ASN A 54 7.67 -9.16 -5.56
C ASN A 54 9.19 -8.92 -5.47
N ARG A 55 9.74 -8.12 -6.39
CA ARG A 55 11.15 -7.74 -6.42
C ARG A 55 11.42 -6.42 -5.68
N ALA A 56 10.41 -5.83 -5.05
CA ALA A 56 10.61 -4.68 -4.18
C ALA A 56 11.54 -5.05 -3.02
N LYS A 57 12.40 -4.11 -2.64
CA LYS A 57 13.29 -4.33 -1.51
C LYS A 57 12.44 -4.38 -0.25
N TYR A 58 12.71 -5.37 0.59
CA TYR A 58 12.02 -5.51 1.87
C TYR A 58 12.06 -4.20 2.69
N GLY A 59 13.19 -3.49 2.69
CA GLY A 59 13.34 -2.21 3.37
C GLY A 59 12.34 -1.15 2.88
N ASP A 60 12.11 -1.06 1.57
CA ASP A 60 11.18 -0.09 0.98
C ASP A 60 9.73 -0.40 1.43
N VAL A 61 9.37 -1.68 1.48
CA VAL A 61 8.03 -2.11 1.94
C VAL A 61 7.85 -1.83 3.44
N VAL A 62 8.86 -2.10 4.26
CA VAL A 62 8.81 -1.82 5.71
C VAL A 62 8.65 -0.33 5.98
N GLN A 63 9.42 0.53 5.29
CA GLN A 63 9.31 1.97 5.42
C GLN A 63 7.89 2.47 5.09
N VAL A 64 7.28 1.93 4.05
CA VAL A 64 5.89 2.25 3.68
C VAL A 64 4.92 1.82 4.77
N VAL A 65 5.04 0.59 5.28
CA VAL A 65 4.17 0.08 6.35
C VAL A 65 4.28 0.95 7.61
N ASP A 66 5.50 1.36 7.98
CA ASP A 66 5.72 2.22 9.15
C ASP A 66 5.13 3.62 8.95
N SER A 67 5.32 4.23 7.77
CA SER A 67 4.74 5.54 7.42
C SER A 67 3.20 5.49 7.45
N VAL A 68 2.60 4.43 6.91
CA VAL A 68 1.15 4.20 6.90
C VAL A 68 0.61 3.99 8.32
N ARG A 69 1.33 3.25 9.17
CA ARG A 69 0.95 3.08 10.57
C ARG A 69 0.99 4.41 11.34
N ASN A 70 2.01 5.23 11.10
CA ASN A 70 2.13 6.57 11.71
C ASN A 70 1.02 7.52 11.27
N ALA A 71 0.41 7.29 10.10
CA ALA A 71 -0.75 8.04 9.62
C ALA A 71 -2.06 7.73 10.38
N GLY A 72 -2.07 6.79 11.33
CA GLY A 72 -3.26 6.45 12.12
C GLY A 72 -4.19 5.44 11.44
N VAL A 73 -3.60 4.52 10.67
CA VAL A 73 -4.29 3.41 9.97
C VAL A 73 -4.53 2.26 10.94
N ASP A 74 -5.77 1.77 10.98
CA ASP A 74 -6.18 0.68 11.88
C ASP A 74 -5.82 -0.70 11.34
N LYS A 75 -5.94 -0.88 10.02
CA LYS A 75 -5.73 -2.17 9.35
C LYS A 75 -4.89 -2.01 8.11
N ILE A 76 -3.87 -2.85 7.98
CA ILE A 76 -2.98 -2.89 6.82
C ILE A 76 -3.09 -4.27 6.16
N GLY A 77 -3.54 -4.30 4.91
CA GLY A 77 -3.52 -5.50 4.07
C GLY A 77 -2.31 -5.49 3.15
N LEU A 78 -1.44 -6.50 3.25
CA LEU A 78 -0.30 -6.65 2.33
C LEU A 78 -0.71 -7.50 1.12
N LEU A 79 -0.54 -6.94 -0.07
CA LEU A 79 -0.72 -7.60 -1.35
C LEU A 79 0.64 -7.72 -2.01
N THR A 80 1.15 -8.93 -2.19
CA THR A 80 2.37 -9.20 -2.96
C THR A 80 2.00 -10.01 -4.18
N GLU A 81 2.55 -9.64 -5.33
CA GLU A 81 2.51 -10.53 -6.50
C GLU A 81 3.24 -11.83 -6.12
N ARG A 82 2.58 -12.99 -6.26
CA ARG A 82 3.22 -14.28 -5.94
C ARG A 82 4.15 -14.67 -7.08
N VAL A 83 5.35 -15.15 -6.74
CA VAL A 83 6.29 -15.77 -7.71
C VAL A 83 5.75 -17.08 -8.30
N ASP A 84 4.83 -17.75 -7.60
CA ASP A 84 4.55 -19.18 -7.80
C ASP A 84 3.42 -19.55 -8.78
N ASP A 85 2.75 -18.59 -9.43
CA ASP A 85 1.70 -18.96 -10.41
C ASP A 85 2.24 -19.37 -11.80
N GLN A 86 3.56 -19.56 -11.94
CA GLN A 86 4.20 -20.07 -13.17
C GLN A 86 4.77 -21.50 -13.03
N VAL A 87 4.68 -22.16 -11.87
CA VAL A 87 5.19 -23.54 -11.67
C VAL A 87 4.04 -24.58 -11.62
N ARG A 88 2.93 -24.29 -12.29
CA ARG A 88 1.87 -25.28 -12.57
C ARG A 88 1.46 -25.20 -14.04
N ARG A 89 2.33 -25.71 -14.91
CA ARG A 89 1.95 -26.21 -16.23
C ARG A 89 2.48 -27.62 -16.38
#